data_AF-A0A6A7JR81-F1
#
_entry.id   AF-A0A6A7JR81-F1
#
_cell.length_a   1.000
_cell.length_b   1.000
_cell.length_c   1.000
_cell.angle_alpha   90.00
_cell.angle_beta   90.00
_cell.angle_gamma   90.00
#
_symmetry.space_group_name_H-M   'P 1'
#
loop_
_entity.id
_entity.type
_entity.pdbx_description
1 polymer ?
#
loop_
_entity_poly.entity_id
_entity_poly.type
_entity_poly.pdbx_seq_one_letter_code
_entity_poly.pdbx_strand_id
1 'polypeptide(L)'
;MKFYILVFSIFLMSSCSLKDQSIVDMNLKSQTLMFTQKYKITQNKMNAIVSMSYLNPVLDYTSQDDIFALSLTPNTFKIEKLEVFINNKKAKIEQLDKSYLKYLIQNHYTHYFRVYLSEMKEKTKFIAKICLNDLPCFELNFQKYPKSLYYRSEDIDTQYN
;
A
#
# COMPACT_ATOMS: atom_id res chain seq x y z
N MET A 1 -28.32 -35.10 29.02
CA MET A 1 -27.18 -35.43 28.12
C MET A 1 -27.28 -34.76 26.75
N LYS A 2 -28.40 -34.82 26.02
CA LYS A 2 -28.53 -34.25 24.67
C LYS A 2 -28.33 -32.72 24.57
N PHE A 3 -28.70 -31.96 25.61
CA PHE A 3 -28.58 -30.49 25.61
C PHE A 3 -27.13 -30.00 25.78
N TYR A 4 -26.33 -30.69 26.59
CA TYR A 4 -24.92 -30.35 26.82
C TYR A 4 -24.06 -30.59 25.57
N ILE A 5 -24.37 -31.63 24.80
CA ILE A 5 -23.70 -31.90 23.51
C ILE A 5 -23.99 -30.76 22.52
N LEU A 6 -25.24 -30.27 22.46
CA LEU A 6 -25.62 -29.20 21.55
C LEU A 6 -24.92 -27.86 21.88
N VAL A 7 -24.78 -27.52 23.16
CA VAL A 7 -24.04 -26.33 23.60
C VAL A 7 -22.54 -26.45 23.32
N PHE A 8 -21.97 -27.65 23.49
CA PHE A 8 -20.57 -27.91 23.17
C PHE A 8 -20.29 -27.83 21.66
N SER A 9 -21.23 -28.29 20.83
CA SER A 9 -21.16 -28.16 19.36
C SER A 9 -21.22 -26.70 18.89
N ILE A 10 -21.99 -25.84 19.56
CA ILE A 10 -22.05 -24.41 19.26
C ILE A 10 -20.74 -23.71 19.64
N PHE A 11 -20.13 -24.08 20.78
CA PHE A 11 -18.84 -23.53 21.22
C PHE A 11 -17.67 -23.90 20.30
N LEU A 12 -17.67 -25.13 19.76
CA LEU A 12 -16.64 -25.57 18.81
C LEU A 12 -16.75 -24.91 17.43
N MET A 13 -17.94 -24.41 17.06
CA MET A 13 -18.14 -23.69 15.79
C MET A 13 -17.75 -22.20 15.89
N SER A 14 -17.71 -21.62 17.09
CA SER A 14 -17.30 -20.22 17.30
C SER A 14 -15.79 -19.98 17.27
N SER A 15 -14.95 -21.02 17.36
CA SER A 15 -13.48 -20.87 17.41
C SER A 15 -12.79 -20.69 16.06
N CYS A 16 -13.51 -20.83 14.94
CA CYS A 16 -12.94 -20.68 13.59
C CYS A 16 -13.26 -19.34 12.90
N SER A 17 -14.07 -18.46 13.52
CA SER A 17 -14.66 -17.33 12.79
C SER A 17 -13.98 -15.97 13.00
N LEU A 18 -13.04 -15.83 13.93
CA LEU A 18 -12.45 -14.54 14.27
C LEU A 18 -10.94 -14.58 14.01
N LYS A 19 -10.54 -14.51 12.74
CA LYS A 19 -9.18 -14.10 12.40
C LYS A 19 -9.00 -12.68 12.94
N ASP A 20 -8.10 -12.49 13.89
CA ASP A 20 -7.86 -11.18 14.49
C ASP A 20 -7.52 -10.16 13.39
N GLN A 21 -8.32 -9.09 13.31
CA GLN A 21 -8.15 -8.02 12.34
C GLN A 21 -6.74 -7.42 12.42
N SER A 22 -6.12 -7.42 13.60
CA SER A 22 -4.75 -6.96 13.79
C SER A 22 -3.73 -7.78 12.98
N ILE A 23 -3.92 -9.10 12.90
CA ILE A 23 -3.08 -10.03 12.15
C ILE A 23 -3.29 -9.83 10.65
N VAL A 24 -4.54 -9.62 10.23
CA VAL A 24 -4.87 -9.31 8.82
C VAL A 24 -4.17 -8.02 8.38
N ASP A 25 -4.31 -6.94 9.15
CA ASP A 25 -3.70 -5.66 8.85
C ASP A 25 -2.16 -5.75 8.82
N MET A 26 -1.56 -6.52 9.74
CA MET A 26 -0.11 -6.74 9.76
C MET A 26 0.38 -7.47 8.50
N ASN A 27 -0.36 -8.47 8.03
CA ASN A 27 -0.05 -9.19 6.80
C ASN A 27 -0.17 -8.28 5.57
N LEU A 28 -1.22 -7.47 5.49
CA LEU A 28 -1.42 -6.50 4.40
C LEU A 28 -0.28 -5.47 4.34
N LYS A 29 0.14 -4.94 5.49
CA LYS A 29 1.30 -4.02 5.57
C LYS A 29 2.58 -4.70 5.10
N SER A 30 2.82 -5.93 5.57
CA SER A 30 4.00 -6.71 5.17
C SER A 30 4.05 -6.95 3.66
N GLN A 31 2.92 -7.30 3.04
CA GLN A 31 2.82 -7.43 1.59
C GLN A 31 3.09 -6.11 0.87
N THR A 32 2.53 -5.01 1.37
CA THR A 32 2.71 -3.67 0.78
C THR A 32 4.18 -3.22 0.82
N LEU A 33 4.92 -3.59 1.85
CA LEU A 33 6.35 -3.28 1.98
C LEU A 33 7.19 -3.89 0.84
N MET A 34 6.80 -5.06 0.31
CA MET A 34 7.48 -5.67 -0.83
C MET A 34 7.41 -4.80 -2.09
N PHE A 35 6.36 -3.97 -2.20
CA PHE A 35 6.15 -3.05 -3.33
C PHE A 35 6.44 -1.59 -2.95
N THR A 36 7.24 -1.38 -1.91
CA THR A 36 7.61 -0.05 -1.42
C THR A 36 9.04 0.28 -1.80
N GLN A 37 9.23 1.44 -2.41
CA GLN A 37 10.54 2.02 -2.68
C GLN A 37 10.75 3.25 -1.79
N LYS A 38 12.00 3.57 -1.45
CA LYS A 38 12.33 4.71 -0.61
C LYS A 38 13.50 5.50 -1.16
N TYR A 39 13.52 6.79 -0.87
CA TYR A 39 14.60 7.70 -1.18
C TYR A 39 14.88 8.60 0.04
N LYS A 40 16.16 8.78 0.35
CA LYS A 40 16.60 9.66 1.44
C LYS A 40 17.08 10.98 0.84
N ILE A 41 16.50 12.07 1.32
CA ILE A 41 16.93 13.42 1.00
C ILE A 41 17.84 13.90 2.12
N THR A 42 19.07 14.30 1.76
CA THR A 42 20.03 14.94 2.66
C THR A 42 20.64 16.16 1.98
N GLN A 43 20.07 17.36 2.19
CA GLN A 43 20.59 18.61 1.63
C GLN A 43 20.48 19.75 2.64
N ASN A 44 21.53 20.55 2.80
CA ASN A 44 21.56 21.77 3.63
C ASN A 44 20.90 21.59 5.02
N LYS A 45 21.30 20.56 5.75
CA LYS A 45 20.77 20.15 7.09
C LYS A 45 19.33 19.62 7.09
N MET A 46 18.64 19.58 5.95
CA MET A 46 17.35 18.91 5.81
C MET A 46 17.56 17.41 5.64
N ASN A 47 16.85 16.63 6.45
CA ASN A 47 16.79 15.18 6.35
C ASN A 47 15.32 14.79 6.18
N ALA A 48 15.00 14.18 5.05
CA ALA A 48 13.67 13.65 4.80
C ALA A 48 13.77 12.26 4.15
N ILE A 49 12.74 11.46 4.37
CA ILE A 49 12.55 10.17 3.71
C ILE A 49 11.25 10.29 2.92
N VAL A 50 11.37 10.00 1.63
CA VAL A 50 10.24 9.77 0.75
C VAL A 50 10.13 8.27 0.58
N SER A 51 8.95 7.70 0.80
CA SER A 51 8.66 6.34 0.36
C SER A 51 7.41 6.33 -0.49
N MET A 52 7.36 5.40 -1.44
CA MET A 52 6.20 5.25 -2.31
C MET A 52 5.89 3.77 -2.44
N SER A 53 4.63 3.40 -2.19
CA SER A 53 4.14 2.03 -2.16
C SER A 53 3.11 1.83 -3.27
N TYR A 54 3.29 0.81 -4.11
CA TYR A 54 2.29 0.44 -5.12
C TYR A 54 1.20 -0.44 -4.48
N LEU A 55 -0.04 0.05 -4.44
CA LEU A 55 -1.10 -0.56 -3.63
C LEU A 55 -1.91 -1.62 -4.36
N ASN A 56 -2.08 -1.52 -5.68
CA ASN A 56 -2.97 -2.42 -6.43
C ASN A 56 -2.76 -3.93 -6.18
N PRO A 57 -1.53 -4.45 -5.95
CA PRO A 57 -1.33 -5.86 -5.64
C PRO A 57 -1.99 -6.32 -4.34
N VAL A 58 -2.24 -5.41 -3.40
CA VAL A 58 -2.74 -5.73 -2.05
C VAL A 58 -4.15 -5.19 -1.78
N LEU A 59 -4.76 -4.47 -2.73
CA LEU A 59 -6.12 -3.97 -2.57
C LEU A 59 -7.13 -5.13 -2.53
N ASP A 60 -8.10 -5.00 -1.62
CA ASP A 60 -9.24 -5.92 -1.49
C ASP A 60 -10.10 -5.96 -2.77
N TYR A 61 -10.12 -4.86 -3.53
CA TYR A 61 -10.87 -4.73 -4.77
C TYR A 61 -9.95 -4.37 -5.94
N THR A 62 -10.38 -4.74 -7.14
CA THR A 62 -9.68 -4.35 -8.37
C THR A 62 -9.92 -2.88 -8.67
N SER A 63 -8.89 -2.05 -8.48
CA SER A 63 -8.91 -0.66 -8.93
C SER A 63 -8.77 -0.56 -10.45
N GLN A 64 -9.48 0.38 -11.08
CA GLN A 64 -9.27 0.70 -12.49
C GLN A 64 -8.00 1.53 -12.71
N ASP A 65 -7.66 2.38 -11.73
CA ASP A 65 -6.45 3.19 -11.71
C ASP A 65 -5.29 2.44 -11.04
N ASP A 66 -4.06 2.77 -11.44
CA ASP A 66 -2.86 2.35 -10.71
C ASP A 66 -2.61 3.31 -9.55
N ILE A 67 -2.79 2.82 -8.32
CA ILE A 67 -2.74 3.61 -7.09
C ILE A 67 -1.42 3.38 -6.37
N PHE A 68 -0.80 4.49 -5.99
CA PHE A 68 0.40 4.53 -5.18
C PHE A 68 0.15 5.38 -3.94
N ALA A 69 0.70 4.97 -2.81
CA ALA A 69 0.77 5.79 -1.60
C ALA A 69 2.16 6.40 -1.48
N LEU A 70 2.24 7.72 -1.58
CA LEU A 70 3.46 8.49 -1.37
C LEU A 70 3.49 8.98 0.07
N SER A 71 4.55 8.67 0.79
CA SER A 71 4.78 9.03 2.18
C SER A 71 5.98 9.95 2.29
N LEU A 72 5.84 11.07 3.01
CA LEU A 72 6.92 12.03 3.26
C LEU A 72 7.12 12.21 4.77
N THR A 73 8.33 11.94 5.25
CA THR A 73 8.72 12.09 6.66
C THR A 73 9.97 12.97 6.75
N PRO A 74 10.07 13.94 7.68
CA PRO A 74 9.06 14.29 8.67
C PRO A 74 7.92 15.14 8.08
N ASN A 75 6.78 15.18 8.76
CA ASN A 75 5.62 15.99 8.42
C ASN A 75 5.86 17.51 8.60
N THR A 76 6.95 17.87 9.27
CA THR A 76 7.44 19.26 9.35
C THR A 76 8.14 19.71 8.07
N PHE A 77 8.42 18.80 7.13
CA PHE A 77 8.98 19.15 5.84
C PHE A 77 7.96 19.98 5.04
N LYS A 78 8.32 21.23 4.72
CA LYS A 78 7.44 22.14 3.98
C LYS A 78 7.35 21.71 2.51
N ILE A 79 6.15 21.40 2.05
CA ILE A 79 5.87 21.02 0.66
C ILE A 79 5.24 22.23 -0.03
N GLU A 80 6.01 22.95 -0.84
CA GLU A 80 5.51 24.06 -1.64
C GLU A 80 5.13 23.58 -3.05
N LYS A 81 5.93 22.67 -3.60
CA LYS A 81 5.70 22.06 -4.90
C LYS A 81 5.97 20.57 -4.85
N LEU A 82 4.99 19.77 -5.22
CA LEU A 82 5.14 18.32 -5.38
C LEU A 82 4.57 17.90 -6.74
N GLU A 83 5.42 17.32 -7.56
CA GLU A 83 5.02 16.76 -8.85
C GLU A 83 5.53 15.32 -8.95
N VAL A 84 4.65 14.44 -9.43
CA VAL A 84 4.98 13.04 -9.66
C VAL A 84 4.64 12.68 -11.09
N PHE A 85 5.58 12.04 -11.77
CA PHE A 85 5.41 11.52 -13.12
C PHE A 85 5.60 10.01 -13.07
N ILE A 86 4.65 9.27 -13.61
CA ILE A 86 4.75 7.82 -13.73
C ILE A 86 4.89 7.49 -15.21
N ASN A 87 6.02 6.87 -15.58
CA ASN A 87 6.33 6.58 -16.98
C ASN A 87 6.17 7.81 -17.89
N ASN A 88 6.73 8.95 -17.46
CA ASN A 88 6.70 10.25 -18.13
C ASN A 88 5.31 10.92 -18.25
N LYS A 89 4.25 10.35 -17.66
CA LYS A 89 2.93 11.00 -17.58
C LYS A 89 2.74 11.62 -16.19
N LYS A 90 2.25 12.87 -16.15
CA LYS A 90 1.96 13.56 -14.87
C LYS A 90 0.83 12.83 -14.13
N ALA A 91 1.09 12.45 -12.90
CA ALA A 91 0.13 11.80 -12.02
C ALA A 91 -0.78 12.82 -11.33
N LYS A 92 -1.98 12.39 -10.95
CA LYS A 92 -2.83 13.13 -10.01
C LYS A 92 -2.35 12.85 -8.58
N ILE A 93 -2.37 13.88 -7.74
CA ILE A 93 -1.92 13.82 -6.34
C ILE A 93 -3.01 14.38 -5.46
N GLU A 94 -3.44 13.60 -4.48
CA GLU A 94 -4.48 13.95 -3.52
C GLU A 94 -4.05 13.50 -2.12
N GLN A 95 -4.75 13.98 -1.08
CA GLN A 95 -4.57 13.43 0.26
C GLN A 95 -4.97 11.96 0.27
N LEU A 96 -4.20 11.10 0.95
CA LEU A 96 -4.54 9.69 1.05
C LEU A 96 -5.80 9.49 1.91
N ASP A 97 -6.77 8.75 1.37
CA ASP A 97 -7.95 8.30 2.13
C ASP A 97 -7.52 7.37 3.27
N LYS A 98 -8.17 7.53 4.43
CA LYS A 98 -8.00 6.69 5.62
C LYS A 98 -8.20 5.21 5.32
N SER A 99 -9.05 4.87 4.34
CA SER A 99 -9.29 3.47 3.92
C SER A 99 -8.01 2.76 3.44
N TYR A 100 -7.02 3.49 2.92
CA TYR A 100 -5.75 2.92 2.48
C TYR A 100 -4.70 2.79 3.60
N LEU A 101 -4.91 3.42 4.76
CA LEU A 101 -3.93 3.42 5.84
C LEU A 101 -3.67 2.02 6.42
N LYS A 102 -4.63 1.10 6.31
CA LYS A 102 -4.46 -0.29 6.75
C LYS A 102 -3.37 -1.04 5.97
N TYR A 103 -3.04 -0.59 4.75
CA TYR A 103 -1.97 -1.18 3.92
C TYR A 103 -0.58 -0.58 4.24
N LEU A 104 -0.50 0.50 5.02
CA LEU A 104 0.74 1.26 5.21
C LEU A 104 1.27 1.17 6.64
N ILE A 105 2.59 1.34 6.78
CA ILE A 105 3.18 1.67 8.07
C ILE A 105 2.76 3.11 8.40
N GLN A 106 1.99 3.25 9.47
CA GLN A 106 1.49 4.54 9.95
C GLN A 106 2.48 5.15 10.94
N ASN A 107 2.74 6.45 10.78
CA ASN A 107 3.53 7.25 11.69
C ASN A 107 2.92 8.66 11.72
N HIS A 108 2.78 9.24 12.92
CA HIS A 108 2.23 10.59 13.10
C HIS A 108 3.13 11.68 12.53
N TYR A 109 4.41 11.38 12.30
CA TYR A 109 5.36 12.28 11.65
C TYR A 109 5.38 12.17 10.13
N THR A 110 4.37 11.57 9.48
CA THR A 110 4.39 11.32 8.05
C THR A 110 3.17 11.92 7.36
N HIS A 111 3.40 12.63 6.25
CA HIS A 111 2.34 13.02 5.32
C HIS A 111 2.11 11.91 4.30
N TYR A 112 0.85 11.61 4.03
CA TYR A 112 0.45 10.56 3.09
C TYR A 112 -0.38 11.14 1.95
N PHE A 113 0.06 10.89 0.72
CA PHE A 113 -0.59 11.31 -0.51
C PHE A 113 -0.97 10.08 -1.33
N ARG A 114 -2.15 10.14 -1.95
CA ARG A 114 -2.54 9.24 -3.02
C ARG A 114 -1.99 9.79 -4.33
N VAL A 115 -1.25 8.96 -5.05
CA VAL A 115 -0.77 9.25 -6.40
C VAL A 115 -1.39 8.23 -7.33
N TYR A 116 -2.06 8.68 -8.39
CA TYR A 116 -2.72 7.77 -9.31
C TYR A 116 -2.73 8.25 -10.76
N LEU A 117 -2.78 7.28 -11.67
CA LEU A 117 -3.06 7.49 -13.09
C LEU A 117 -4.14 6.52 -13.55
N SER A 118 -5.01 7.03 -14.41
CA SER A 118 -5.92 6.21 -15.20
C SER A 118 -5.17 5.59 -16.38
N GLU A 119 -5.59 4.38 -16.78
CA GLU A 119 -5.15 3.71 -18.02
C GLU A 119 -3.67 3.25 -18.06
N MET A 120 -3.18 2.56 -17.01
CA MET A 120 -1.86 1.89 -17.06
C MET A 120 -1.90 0.37 -16.80
N LYS A 121 -3.09 -0.26 -16.90
CA LYS A 121 -3.31 -1.67 -16.55
C LYS A 121 -2.34 -2.66 -17.20
N GLU A 122 -1.98 -2.44 -18.46
CA GLU A 122 -1.11 -3.35 -19.23
C GLU A 122 0.38 -3.19 -18.92
N LYS A 123 0.79 -2.09 -18.28
CA LYS A 123 2.20 -1.86 -17.98
C LYS A 123 2.64 -2.69 -16.79
N THR A 124 3.78 -3.37 -16.96
CA THR A 124 4.39 -4.19 -15.90
C THR A 124 5.50 -3.47 -15.16
N LYS A 125 6.00 -2.35 -15.69
CA LYS A 125 7.06 -1.52 -15.09
C LYS A 125 6.57 -0.10 -14.91
N PHE A 126 6.85 0.47 -13.75
CA PHE A 126 6.58 1.88 -13.46
C PHE A 126 7.86 2.55 -12.98
N ILE A 127 8.22 3.65 -13.62
CA ILE A 127 9.26 4.57 -13.17
C ILE A 127 8.53 5.80 -12.65
N ALA A 128 8.56 6.00 -11.33
CA ALA A 128 7.99 7.17 -10.69
C ALA A 128 9.09 8.21 -10.48
N LYS A 129 9.06 9.28 -11.26
CA LYS A 129 9.91 10.45 -11.09
C LYS A 129 9.21 11.46 -10.18
N ILE A 130 9.83 11.78 -9.06
CA ILE A 130 9.29 12.66 -8.03
C ILE A 130 10.14 13.93 -7.99
N CYS A 131 9.49 15.08 -8.10
CA CYS A 131 10.09 16.40 -8.00
C CYS A 131 9.46 17.12 -6.81
N LEU A 132 10.29 17.53 -5.83
CA LEU A 132 9.85 18.11 -4.58
C LEU A 132 10.60 19.42 -4.33
N ASN A 133 9.85 20.52 -4.29
CA ASN A 133 10.37 21.89 -4.19
C ASN A 133 11.50 22.12 -5.21
N ASP A 134 12.60 22.77 -4.79
CA ASP A 134 13.79 23.01 -5.62
C ASP A 134 14.85 21.90 -5.51
N LEU A 135 14.49 20.75 -4.94
CA LEU A 135 15.41 19.60 -4.85
C LEU A 135 15.53 18.91 -6.22
N PRO A 136 16.70 18.30 -6.52
CA PRO A 136 16.83 17.42 -7.67
C PRO A 136 15.76 16.33 -7.66
N CYS A 137 15.07 16.16 -8.78
CA CYS A 137 14.12 15.07 -8.92
C CYS A 137 14.83 13.71 -8.82
N PHE A 138 14.14 12.72 -8.30
CA PHE A 138 14.65 11.36 -8.16
C PHE A 138 13.63 10.35 -8.70
N GLU A 139 14.10 9.14 -8.98
CA GLU A 139 13.29 8.09 -9.58
C GLU A 139 13.17 6.89 -8.65
N LEU A 140 11.96 6.33 -8.59
CA LEU A 140 11.64 5.09 -7.91
C LEU A 140 11.13 4.09 -8.93
N ASN A 141 11.70 2.89 -8.91
CA ASN A 141 11.42 1.84 -9.89
C ASN A 141 10.52 0.77 -9.27
N PHE A 142 9.41 0.49 -9.93
CA PHE A 142 8.45 -0.53 -9.52
C PHE A 142 8.24 -1.55 -10.64
N GLN A 143 8.07 -2.79 -10.21
CA GLN A 143 7.66 -3.88 -11.07
C GLN A 143 6.29 -4.35 -10.57
N LYS A 144 5.31 -4.37 -11.47
CA LYS A 144 4.04 -5.06 -11.27
C LYS A 144 4.32 -6.54 -11.41
N TYR A 145 4.01 -7.26 -10.36
CA TYR A 145 4.09 -8.71 -10.35
C TYR A 145 2.66 -9.26 -10.27
N PRO A 146 2.34 -10.32 -11.04
CA PRO A 146 1.03 -10.95 -10.97
C PRO A 146 0.76 -11.53 -9.59
N LYS A 147 -0.48 -11.40 -9.10
CA LYS A 147 -0.90 -11.93 -7.78
C LYS A 147 -0.60 -13.42 -7.63
N SER A 148 -0.66 -14.20 -8.72
CA SER A 148 -0.38 -15.64 -8.75
C SER A 148 1.04 -16.03 -8.35
N LEU A 149 2.01 -15.12 -8.41
CA LEU A 149 3.38 -15.43 -7.95
C LEU A 149 3.53 -15.39 -6.43
N TYR A 150 2.58 -14.76 -5.72
CA TYR A 150 2.63 -14.60 -4.26
C TYR A 150 1.54 -15.38 -3.55
N TYR A 151 0.38 -15.53 -4.21
CA TYR A 151 -0.69 -16.41 -3.77
C TYR A 151 -0.43 -17.83 -4.32
N ARG A 152 0.57 -18.51 -3.76
CA ARG A 152 0.44 -19.95 -3.54
C ARG A 152 -0.24 -20.08 -2.19
N SER A 153 -1.56 -19.98 -2.19
CA SER A 153 -2.33 -20.38 -1.03
C SER A 153 -2.05 -21.88 -0.82
N GLU A 154 -1.74 -22.27 0.41
CA GLU A 154 -2.01 -23.66 0.82
C GLU A 154 -3.52 -23.97 0.73
N ASP A 155 -4.37 -22.95 0.52
CA ASP A 155 -5.80 -23.02 0.24
C ASP A 155 -6.14 -22.75 -1.23
N ILE A 156 -5.78 -23.66 -2.16
CA ILE A 156 -6.18 -23.54 -3.58
C ILE A 156 -7.68 -23.89 -3.81
N ASP A 157 -8.43 -24.39 -2.82
CA ASP A 157 -9.78 -24.92 -3.09
C ASP A 157 -10.97 -24.16 -2.49
N THR A 158 -10.85 -22.90 -2.07
CA THR A 158 -12.06 -22.09 -1.78
C THR A 158 -11.98 -20.66 -2.32
N GLN A 159 -12.54 -20.49 -3.53
CA GLN A 159 -13.06 -19.19 -3.98
C GLN A 159 -14.41 -18.94 -3.30
N TYR A 160 -14.50 -17.92 -2.45
CA TYR A 160 -15.79 -17.37 -2.03
C TYR A 160 -16.23 -16.33 -3.08
N ASN A 161 -16.97 -16.81 -4.10
CA ASN A 161 -17.90 -16.00 -4.89
C ASN A 161 -19.30 -16.13 -4.30
#